data_AF-A0A7W7NTF4-F1
#
_entry.id   AF-A0A7W7NTF4-F1
#
_cell.length_a   1.000
_cell.length_b   1.000
_cell.length_c   1.000
_cell.angle_alpha   90.00
_cell.angle_beta   90.00
_cell.angle_gamma   90.00
#
_symmetry.space_group_name_H-M   'P 1'
#
loop_
_entity.id
_entity.type
_entity.pdbx_description
1 polymer ?
#
loop_
_entity_poly.entity_id
_entity_poly.type
_entity_poly.pdbx_seq_one_letter_code
_entity_poly.pdbx_strand_id
1 'polypeptide(L)'
;MLDLGSATAATLCCWSSVLGRLPTDAPRDAALIGFPFFDSESGGQDVLAPELASFLGAGDPPLVFTLGSFAVSSPGRFYEEAAAVSRMLGRRAVLLTGQSGAPRLEGDTLFMGYAPHSAVFPQAAIIVHHGGIGTTGQALRAGRPQVIVPHFGDQFDNAVRVESAGVGVMVKRERFERIRLRDTLSDVLSDTKMADAAILAAEKIASEDGTADASRRISALSA
;
A
#
# COMPACT_ATOMS: atom_id res chain seq x y z
N MET A 1 -12.97 17.14 13.70
CA MET A 1 -13.11 17.63 15.08
C MET A 1 -12.85 16.44 15.98
N LEU A 2 -11.65 16.36 16.56
CA LEU A 2 -11.32 15.29 17.51
C LEU A 2 -12.14 15.56 18.78
N ASP A 3 -12.94 14.58 19.20
CA ASP A 3 -13.71 14.64 20.44
C ASP A 3 -12.72 14.51 21.61
N LEU A 4 -12.53 15.60 22.36
CA LEU A 4 -11.60 15.69 23.50
C LEU A 4 -12.32 15.42 24.84
N GLY A 5 -13.32 14.54 24.84
CA GLY A 5 -14.03 14.14 26.05
C GLY A 5 -13.22 13.18 26.94
N SER A 6 -13.04 13.55 28.21
CA SER A 6 -12.16 12.94 29.23
C SER A 6 -10.67 13.00 28.89
N ALA A 7 -9.82 13.24 29.89
CA ALA A 7 -8.39 13.52 29.74
C ALA A 7 -7.68 12.42 28.91
N THR A 8 -7.50 12.67 27.61
CA THR A 8 -6.73 11.79 26.74
C THR A 8 -5.31 11.76 27.28
N ALA A 9 -4.87 10.58 27.73
CA ALA A 9 -3.56 10.42 28.36
C ALA A 9 -2.42 10.41 27.32
N ALA A 10 -2.71 9.97 26.10
CA ALA A 10 -1.83 10.06 24.95
C ALA A 10 -2.61 9.90 23.64
N THR A 11 -2.16 10.59 22.59
CA THR A 11 -2.63 10.38 21.21
C THR A 11 -1.51 9.77 20.38
N LEU A 12 -1.68 8.51 19.93
CA LEU A 12 -0.68 7.82 19.11
C LEU A 12 -1.01 7.94 17.62
N CYS A 13 -0.12 8.57 16.89
CA CYS A 13 -0.23 8.84 15.47
C CYS A 13 0.54 7.75 14.69
N CYS A 14 -0.20 6.75 14.20
CA CYS A 14 0.32 5.51 13.63
C CYS A 14 0.64 5.61 12.12
N TRP A 15 1.50 6.55 11.74
CA TRP A 15 2.02 6.66 10.37
C TRP A 15 3.49 7.08 10.38
N SER A 16 4.17 6.89 9.25
CA SER A 16 5.55 7.32 9.06
C SER A 16 5.65 8.82 8.77
N SER A 17 6.72 9.45 9.25
CA SER A 17 7.06 10.83 8.90
C SER A 17 7.24 11.08 7.39
N VAL A 18 7.44 10.01 6.59
CA VAL A 18 7.40 10.06 5.13
C VAL A 18 6.10 10.65 4.60
N LEU A 19 4.96 10.30 5.21
CA LEU A 19 3.64 10.81 4.81
C LEU A 19 3.36 12.19 5.41
N GLY A 20 4.24 12.73 6.25
CA GLY A 20 4.12 14.05 6.86
C GLY A 20 4.31 14.02 8.36
N ARG A 21 4.76 15.17 8.89
CA ARG A 21 4.95 15.39 10.33
C ARG A 21 3.63 15.75 11.01
N LEU A 22 3.62 15.74 12.34
CA LEU A 22 2.53 16.33 13.10
C LEU A 22 2.37 17.80 12.72
N PRO A 23 1.13 18.29 12.54
CA PRO A 23 0.90 19.70 12.33
C PRO A 23 1.23 20.50 13.60
N THR A 24 1.49 21.79 13.45
CA THR A 24 1.94 22.66 14.55
C THR A 24 0.89 22.86 15.63
N ASP A 25 -0.39 22.61 15.32
CA ASP A 25 -1.54 22.67 16.21
C ASP A 25 -1.95 21.30 16.76
N ALA A 26 -1.15 20.26 16.56
CA ALA A 26 -1.39 18.95 17.15
C ALA A 26 -1.44 19.03 18.69
N PRO A 27 -2.26 18.18 19.35
CA PRO A 27 -2.26 18.07 20.80
C PRO A 27 -0.86 17.81 21.37
N ARG A 28 -0.56 18.35 22.56
CA ARG A 28 0.78 18.23 23.18
C ARG A 28 1.16 16.78 23.50
N ASP A 29 0.16 15.94 23.72
CA ASP A 29 0.25 14.51 24.01
C ASP A 29 0.24 13.66 22.73
N ALA A 30 0.19 14.27 21.54
CA ALA A 30 0.29 13.59 20.27
C ALA A 30 1.74 13.17 19.97
N ALA A 31 1.93 11.91 19.62
CA ALA A 31 3.22 11.36 19.23
C ALA A 31 3.11 10.65 17.88
N LEU A 32 3.93 11.06 16.92
CA LEU A 32 4.14 10.33 15.68
C LEU A 32 5.08 9.17 15.93
N ILE A 33 4.57 7.96 15.79
CA ILE A 33 5.29 6.76 16.24
C ILE A 33 5.75 5.86 15.10
N GLY A 34 5.31 6.07 13.86
CA GLY A 34 5.52 5.13 12.75
C GLY A 34 4.37 4.14 12.61
N PHE A 35 4.49 3.21 11.65
CA PHE A 35 3.46 2.21 11.40
C PHE A 35 3.60 1.00 12.34
N PRO A 36 2.52 0.56 13.02
CA PRO A 36 2.49 -0.72 13.72
C PRO A 36 2.15 -1.84 12.73
N PHE A 37 3.14 -2.28 11.96
CA PHE A 37 2.93 -3.31 10.95
C PHE A 37 2.48 -4.63 11.58
N PHE A 38 1.48 -5.24 10.95
CA PHE A 38 1.03 -6.60 11.23
C PHE A 38 1.26 -7.43 9.97
N ASP A 39 1.97 -8.55 10.12
CA ASP A 39 2.27 -9.46 9.02
C ASP A 39 1.61 -10.84 9.23
N SER A 40 1.63 -11.41 10.44
CA SER A 40 0.91 -12.66 10.75
C SER A 40 0.57 -12.79 12.23
N GLU A 41 -0.40 -13.64 12.56
CA GLU A 41 -0.72 -13.99 13.95
C GLU A 41 0.40 -14.77 14.65
N SER A 42 1.23 -15.48 13.88
CA SER A 42 2.36 -16.26 14.39
C SER A 42 3.62 -15.43 14.64
N GLY A 43 3.66 -14.18 14.17
CA GLY A 43 4.86 -13.34 14.16
C GLY A 43 5.91 -13.73 13.11
N GLY A 44 5.70 -14.81 12.36
CA GLY A 44 6.54 -15.23 11.22
C GLY A 44 6.05 -14.69 9.87
N GLN A 45 6.84 -14.86 8.81
CA GLN A 45 6.35 -14.63 7.46
C GLN A 45 5.35 -15.73 7.07
N ASP A 46 4.18 -15.32 6.61
CA ASP A 46 3.19 -16.26 6.07
C ASP A 46 3.79 -17.02 4.87
N VAL A 47 3.54 -18.33 4.83
CA VAL A 47 3.95 -19.17 3.69
C VAL A 47 3.11 -18.77 2.48
N LEU A 48 3.78 -18.31 1.42
CA LEU A 48 3.11 -18.00 0.17
C LEU A 48 2.46 -19.25 -0.44
N ALA A 49 1.27 -19.07 -1.02
CA ALA A 49 0.65 -20.12 -1.84
C ALA A 49 1.66 -20.56 -2.93
N PRO A 50 1.85 -21.88 -3.16
CA PRO A 50 2.83 -22.38 -4.12
C PRO A 50 2.71 -21.76 -5.52
N GLU A 51 1.49 -21.50 -5.97
CA GLU A 51 1.19 -20.87 -7.26
C GLU A 51 1.73 -19.44 -7.31
N LEU A 52 1.57 -18.67 -6.23
CA LEU A 52 2.08 -17.31 -6.14
C LEU A 52 3.60 -17.29 -6.04
N ALA A 53 4.20 -18.17 -5.23
CA ALA A 53 5.65 -18.28 -5.12
C ALA A 53 6.28 -18.64 -6.49
N SER A 54 5.70 -19.62 -7.19
CA SER A 54 6.11 -20.02 -8.53
C SER A 54 5.96 -18.87 -9.54
N PHE A 55 4.81 -18.19 -9.55
CA PHE A 55 4.58 -17.05 -10.44
C PHE A 55 5.57 -15.92 -10.20
N LEU A 56 5.81 -15.55 -8.94
CA LEU A 56 6.77 -14.49 -8.58
C LEU A 56 8.19 -14.85 -9.01
N GLY A 57 8.61 -16.11 -8.86
CA GLY A 57 9.96 -16.58 -9.23
C GLY A 57 10.21 -16.79 -10.73
N ALA A 58 9.18 -16.79 -11.58
CA ALA A 58 9.29 -17.19 -12.98
C ALA A 58 9.76 -16.09 -13.96
N GLY A 59 10.14 -14.90 -13.50
CA GLY A 59 10.62 -13.81 -14.36
C GLY A 59 10.52 -12.42 -13.73
N ASP A 60 10.37 -11.39 -14.56
CA ASP A 60 10.38 -9.99 -14.12
C ASP A 60 9.31 -9.61 -13.07
N PRO A 61 9.59 -8.63 -12.20
CA PRO A 61 8.64 -8.10 -11.22
C PRO A 61 7.26 -7.76 -11.82
N PRO A 62 6.15 -8.30 -11.28
CA PRO A 62 4.83 -8.01 -11.80
C PRO A 62 4.31 -6.65 -11.31
N LEU A 63 3.29 -6.14 -12.00
CA LEU A 63 2.41 -5.11 -11.48
C LEU A 63 1.46 -5.75 -10.45
N VAL A 64 1.28 -5.14 -9.28
CA VAL A 64 0.38 -5.67 -8.24
C VAL A 64 -0.82 -4.75 -8.07
N PHE A 65 -2.03 -5.31 -8.11
CA PHE A 65 -3.29 -4.56 -8.03
C PHE A 65 -4.13 -5.04 -6.84
N THR A 66 -4.60 -4.12 -5.99
CA THR A 66 -5.46 -4.45 -4.84
C THR A 66 -6.38 -3.30 -4.42
N LEU A 67 -7.66 -3.57 -4.23
CA LEU A 67 -8.60 -2.62 -3.62
C LEU A 67 -8.76 -2.80 -2.10
N GLY A 68 -7.84 -3.54 -1.47
CA GLY A 68 -7.89 -3.80 -0.03
C GLY A 68 -9.12 -4.61 0.38
N SER A 69 -9.55 -4.47 1.63
CA SER A 69 -10.66 -5.26 2.19
C SER A 69 -12.04 -4.65 1.96
N PHE A 70 -12.13 -3.32 1.77
CA PHE A 70 -13.42 -2.64 1.65
C PHE A 70 -13.83 -2.39 0.19
N ALA A 71 -12.99 -1.69 -0.58
CA ALA A 71 -13.34 -1.31 -1.96
C ALA A 71 -13.40 -2.52 -2.91
N VAL A 72 -12.81 -3.65 -2.53
CA VAL A 72 -12.89 -4.91 -3.27
C VAL A 72 -14.30 -5.48 -3.39
N SER A 73 -15.22 -5.10 -2.50
CA SER A 73 -16.63 -5.51 -2.55
C SER A 73 -17.42 -4.89 -3.71
N SER A 74 -16.93 -3.78 -4.27
CA SER A 74 -17.53 -3.11 -5.42
C SER A 74 -16.44 -2.62 -6.38
N PRO A 75 -15.71 -3.55 -7.03
CA PRO A 75 -14.51 -3.21 -7.79
C PRO A 75 -14.82 -2.55 -9.13
N GLY A 76 -16.08 -2.55 -9.56
CA GLY A 76 -16.49 -2.11 -10.90
C GLY A 76 -15.65 -2.81 -11.96
N ARG A 77 -14.98 -2.03 -12.82
CA ARG A 77 -14.09 -2.55 -13.87
C ARG A 77 -12.60 -2.57 -13.48
N PHE A 78 -12.25 -2.33 -12.21
CA PHE A 78 -10.86 -2.13 -11.81
C PHE A 78 -9.95 -3.30 -12.22
N TYR A 79 -10.32 -4.53 -11.88
CA TYR A 79 -9.51 -5.72 -12.19
C TYR A 79 -9.52 -6.08 -13.69
N GLU A 80 -10.63 -5.80 -14.39
CA GLU A 80 -10.71 -6.00 -15.85
C GLU A 80 -9.76 -5.05 -16.59
N GLU A 81 -9.77 -3.77 -16.21
CA GLU A 81 -8.88 -2.77 -16.79
C GLU A 81 -7.42 -3.00 -16.38
N ALA A 82 -7.16 -3.42 -15.13
CA ALA A 82 -5.83 -3.79 -14.66
C ALA A 82 -5.24 -4.93 -15.50
N ALA A 83 -5.99 -6.02 -15.72
CA ALA A 83 -5.55 -7.14 -16.53
C ALA A 83 -5.34 -6.72 -18.00
N ALA A 84 -6.26 -5.92 -18.56
CA ALA A 84 -6.15 -5.43 -19.93
C ALA A 84 -4.90 -4.55 -20.15
N VAL A 85 -4.66 -3.60 -19.25
CA VAL A 85 -3.50 -2.70 -19.35
C VAL A 85 -2.18 -3.44 -19.13
N SER A 86 -2.13 -4.38 -18.19
CA SER A 86 -0.93 -5.19 -17.96
C SER A 86 -0.52 -5.95 -19.23
N ARG A 87 -1.49 -6.55 -19.94
CA ARG A 87 -1.26 -7.18 -21.25
C ARG A 87 -0.78 -6.18 -22.31
N MET A 88 -1.38 -4.99 -22.38
CA MET A 88 -0.95 -3.94 -23.33
C MET A 88 0.48 -3.47 -23.09
N LEU A 89 0.93 -3.45 -21.84
CA LEU A 89 2.29 -3.08 -21.45
C LEU A 89 3.28 -4.26 -21.58
N GLY A 90 2.81 -5.47 -21.90
CA GLY A 90 3.63 -6.68 -21.89
C GLY A 90 4.18 -6.99 -20.49
N ARG A 91 3.44 -6.64 -19.44
CA ARG A 91 3.84 -6.85 -18.04
C ARG A 91 3.01 -7.94 -17.40
N ARG A 92 3.69 -8.76 -16.59
CA ARG A 92 3.06 -9.67 -15.65
C ARG A 92 2.26 -8.91 -14.61
N ALA A 93 1.17 -9.49 -14.11
CA ALA A 93 0.37 -8.87 -13.07
C ALA A 93 -0.15 -9.87 -12.02
N VAL A 94 -0.25 -9.41 -10.77
CA VAL A 94 -0.95 -10.09 -9.68
C VAL A 94 -2.13 -9.24 -9.25
N LEU A 95 -3.34 -9.79 -9.33
CA LEU A 95 -4.59 -9.12 -9.00
C LEU A 95 -5.16 -9.76 -7.73
N LEU A 96 -5.12 -9.03 -6.62
CA LEU A 96 -5.68 -9.43 -5.33
C LEU A 96 -7.15 -9.02 -5.26
N THR A 97 -8.02 -9.91 -5.69
CA THR A 97 -9.44 -9.64 -6.01
C THR A 97 -10.40 -9.78 -4.84
N GLY A 98 -9.96 -10.23 -3.66
CA GLY A 98 -10.82 -10.51 -2.51
C GLY A 98 -11.81 -11.67 -2.71
N GLN A 99 -11.85 -12.28 -3.90
CA GLN A 99 -12.75 -13.40 -4.20
C GLN A 99 -12.21 -14.70 -3.62
N SER A 100 -13.08 -15.46 -2.97
CA SER A 100 -12.77 -16.81 -2.53
C SER A 100 -12.61 -17.75 -3.73
N GLY A 101 -11.66 -18.68 -3.64
CA GLY A 101 -11.41 -19.67 -4.68
C GLY A 101 -9.93 -19.94 -4.88
N ALA A 102 -9.64 -20.90 -5.75
CA ALA A 102 -8.27 -21.19 -6.15
C ALA A 102 -7.69 -20.04 -6.99
N PRO A 103 -6.38 -19.77 -6.91
CA PRO A 103 -5.71 -18.86 -7.83
C PRO A 103 -5.96 -19.26 -9.28
N ARG A 104 -6.12 -18.25 -10.15
CA ARG A 104 -6.39 -18.44 -11.59
C ARG A 104 -5.35 -17.69 -12.41
N LEU A 105 -4.66 -18.41 -13.29
CA LEU A 105 -3.68 -17.84 -14.21
C LEU A 105 -4.33 -17.64 -15.60
N GLU A 106 -4.25 -16.43 -16.13
CA GLU A 106 -4.69 -16.09 -17.49
C GLU A 106 -3.57 -15.36 -18.23
N GLY A 107 -2.85 -16.08 -19.10
CA GLY A 107 -1.60 -15.58 -19.68
C GLY A 107 -0.61 -15.21 -18.58
N ASP A 108 -0.13 -13.96 -18.59
CA ASP A 108 0.81 -13.42 -17.60
C ASP A 108 0.11 -12.73 -16.41
N THR A 109 -1.17 -13.00 -16.17
CA THR A 109 -1.95 -12.39 -15.08
C THR A 109 -2.43 -13.45 -14.09
N LEU A 110 -1.97 -13.36 -12.84
CA LEU A 110 -2.41 -14.20 -11.73
C LEU A 110 -3.51 -13.49 -10.93
N PHE A 111 -4.69 -14.09 -10.91
CA PHE A 111 -5.81 -13.66 -10.07
C PHE A 111 -5.85 -14.50 -8.80
N MET A 112 -6.01 -13.86 -7.65
CA MET A 112 -6.17 -14.56 -6.37
C MET A 112 -6.99 -13.74 -5.38
N GLY A 113 -7.56 -14.38 -4.36
CA GLY A 113 -8.37 -13.69 -3.36
C GLY A 113 -7.54 -12.79 -2.46
N TYR A 114 -6.49 -13.35 -1.85
CA TYR A 114 -5.63 -12.65 -0.90
C TYR A 114 -4.19 -13.15 -1.02
N ALA A 115 -3.26 -12.27 -0.70
CA ALA A 115 -1.88 -12.62 -0.40
C ALA A 115 -1.31 -11.62 0.62
N PRO A 116 -0.41 -12.05 1.52
CA PRO A 116 0.26 -11.16 2.45
C PRO A 116 1.00 -10.05 1.70
N HIS A 117 0.61 -8.79 1.92
CA HIS A 117 1.22 -7.65 1.22
C HIS A 117 2.73 -7.57 1.47
N SER A 118 3.19 -7.85 2.69
CA SER A 118 4.62 -7.87 3.04
C SER A 118 5.43 -8.92 2.28
N ALA A 119 4.79 -9.95 1.72
CA ALA A 119 5.47 -10.95 0.89
C ALA A 119 5.37 -10.62 -0.61
N VAL A 120 4.26 -10.04 -1.07
CA VAL A 120 4.02 -9.75 -2.50
C VAL A 120 4.57 -8.40 -2.94
N PHE A 121 4.37 -7.35 -2.14
CA PHE A 121 4.73 -5.98 -2.52
C PHE A 121 6.23 -5.79 -2.76
N PRO A 122 7.15 -6.37 -1.97
CA PRO A 122 8.58 -6.26 -2.25
C PRO A 122 8.99 -6.81 -3.61
N GLN A 123 8.20 -7.71 -4.20
CA GLN A 123 8.45 -8.31 -5.50
C GLN A 123 7.80 -7.53 -6.66
N ALA A 124 7.04 -6.46 -6.38
CA ALA A 124 6.31 -5.71 -7.39
C ALA A 124 7.20 -4.71 -8.15
N ALA A 125 6.87 -4.43 -9.41
CA ALA A 125 7.39 -3.26 -10.13
C ALA A 125 6.65 -1.97 -9.70
N ILE A 126 5.32 -2.03 -9.63
CA ILE A 126 4.42 -0.96 -9.17
C ILE A 126 3.30 -1.59 -8.37
N ILE A 127 2.84 -0.89 -7.34
CA ILE A 127 1.68 -1.27 -6.53
C ILE A 127 0.53 -0.31 -6.83
N VAL A 128 -0.55 -0.83 -7.42
CA VAL A 128 -1.76 -0.08 -7.73
C VAL A 128 -2.83 -0.42 -6.71
N HIS A 129 -3.27 0.56 -5.92
CA HIS A 129 -4.20 0.29 -4.83
C HIS A 129 -5.15 1.44 -4.49
N HIS A 130 -6.12 1.17 -3.63
CA HIS A 130 -7.15 2.12 -3.23
C HIS A 130 -6.69 3.27 -2.30
N GLY A 131 -5.46 3.24 -1.77
CA GLY A 131 -4.95 4.30 -0.88
C GLY A 131 -5.30 4.19 0.60
N GLY A 132 -5.85 3.07 1.09
CA GLY A 132 -6.06 2.89 2.52
C GLY A 132 -4.73 2.91 3.29
N ILE A 133 -4.70 3.52 4.48
CA ILE A 133 -3.45 3.84 5.20
C ILE A 133 -2.57 2.60 5.47
N GLY A 134 -3.15 1.45 5.81
CA GLY A 134 -2.39 0.21 6.03
C GLY A 134 -1.76 -0.36 4.75
N THR A 135 -2.49 -0.30 3.62
CA THR A 135 -1.94 -0.72 2.32
C THR A 135 -0.85 0.24 1.84
N THR A 136 -1.08 1.54 2.01
CA THR A 136 -0.09 2.59 1.72
C THR A 136 1.19 2.37 2.54
N GLY A 137 1.05 2.12 3.84
CA GLY A 137 2.19 1.80 4.72
C GLY A 137 2.97 0.57 4.24
N GLN A 138 2.29 -0.52 3.89
CA GLN A 138 2.94 -1.75 3.39
C GLN A 138 3.64 -1.50 2.04
N ALA A 139 3.05 -0.69 1.15
CA ALA A 139 3.66 -0.35 -0.13
C ALA A 139 4.90 0.54 0.03
N LEU A 140 4.85 1.53 0.94
CA LEU A 140 6.02 2.32 1.31
C LEU A 140 7.12 1.44 1.92
N ARG A 141 6.77 0.52 2.84
CA ARG A 141 7.71 -0.44 3.45
C ARG A 141 8.38 -1.33 2.40
N ALA A 142 7.67 -1.68 1.34
CA ALA A 142 8.19 -2.47 0.23
C ALA A 142 9.13 -1.71 -0.71
N GLY A 143 9.19 -0.37 -0.61
CA GLY A 143 10.06 0.47 -1.43
C GLY A 143 9.71 0.47 -2.91
N ARG A 144 8.42 0.33 -3.24
CA ARG A 144 7.93 0.30 -4.63
C ARG A 144 7.08 1.52 -4.95
N PRO A 145 7.17 2.09 -6.17
CA PRO A 145 6.28 3.14 -6.63
C PRO A 145 4.80 2.74 -6.53
N GLN A 146 3.96 3.72 -6.19
CA GLN A 146 2.53 3.52 -5.95
C GLN A 146 1.67 4.27 -6.98
N VAL A 147 0.57 3.65 -7.41
CA VAL A 147 -0.52 4.33 -8.11
C VAL A 147 -1.78 4.20 -7.27
N ILE A 148 -2.24 5.31 -6.71
CA ILE A 148 -3.37 5.33 -5.79
C ILE A 148 -4.66 5.71 -6.52
N VAL A 149 -5.68 4.85 -6.39
CA VAL A 149 -7.03 5.03 -6.94
C VAL A 149 -8.01 5.20 -5.79
N PRO A 150 -8.14 6.41 -5.22
CA PRO A 150 -8.94 6.62 -4.02
C PRO A 150 -10.43 6.46 -4.32
N HIS A 151 -11.16 5.89 -3.36
CA HIS A 151 -12.60 5.65 -3.43
C HIS A 151 -13.37 6.49 -2.40
N PHE A 152 -12.89 6.59 -1.16
CA PHE A 152 -13.59 7.31 -0.09
C PHE A 152 -12.65 7.65 1.08
N GLY A 153 -13.10 8.54 1.97
CA GLY A 153 -12.47 8.80 3.26
C GLY A 153 -11.05 9.36 3.16
N ASP A 154 -10.16 8.82 3.99
CA ASP A 154 -8.75 9.21 4.12
C ASP A 154 -7.89 8.87 2.90
N GLN A 155 -8.38 8.02 1.99
CA GLN A 155 -7.64 7.56 0.81
C GLN A 155 -7.17 8.71 -0.08
N PHE A 156 -7.96 9.78 -0.20
CA PHE A 156 -7.59 10.98 -0.97
C PHE A 156 -6.43 11.74 -0.31
N ASP A 157 -6.43 11.86 1.01
CA ASP A 157 -5.35 12.52 1.76
C ASP A 157 -4.06 11.69 1.67
N ASN A 158 -4.17 10.37 1.84
CA ASN A 158 -3.05 9.45 1.68
C ASN A 158 -2.44 9.54 0.27
N ALA A 159 -3.28 9.66 -0.78
CA ALA A 159 -2.81 9.82 -2.15
C ALA A 159 -2.00 11.12 -2.34
N VAL A 160 -2.51 12.24 -1.81
CA VAL A 160 -1.81 13.54 -1.86
C VAL A 160 -0.47 13.48 -1.11
N ARG A 161 -0.42 12.79 0.03
CA ARG A 161 0.82 12.63 0.81
C ARG A 161 1.84 11.76 0.07
N VAL A 162 1.41 10.70 -0.61
CA VAL A 162 2.26 9.86 -1.46
C VAL A 162 2.81 10.65 -2.65
N GLU A 163 1.97 11.45 -3.31
CA GLU A 163 2.42 12.37 -4.38
C GLU A 163 3.43 13.38 -3.85
N SER A 164 3.15 13.99 -2.69
CA SER A 164 4.03 14.99 -2.08
C SER A 164 5.38 14.40 -1.65
N ALA A 165 5.39 13.12 -1.26
CA ALA A 165 6.62 12.38 -0.96
C ALA A 165 7.39 11.94 -2.22
N GLY A 166 6.79 12.08 -3.41
CA GLY A 166 7.41 11.68 -4.68
C GLY A 166 7.50 10.16 -4.87
N VAL A 167 6.70 9.37 -4.15
CA VAL A 167 6.75 7.89 -4.16
C VAL A 167 5.57 7.25 -4.90
N GLY A 168 4.74 8.06 -5.54
CA GLY A 168 3.60 7.60 -6.31
C GLY A 168 2.75 8.73 -6.88
N VAL A 169 1.67 8.34 -7.55
CA VAL A 169 0.71 9.25 -8.19
C VAL A 169 -0.74 8.89 -7.87
N MET A 170 -1.62 9.87 -7.90
CA MET A 170 -3.06 9.67 -7.73
C MET A 170 -3.77 9.60 -9.10
N VAL A 171 -4.52 8.52 -9.32
CA VAL A 171 -5.45 8.38 -10.45
C VAL A 171 -6.88 8.39 -9.92
N LYS A 172 -7.63 9.45 -10.26
CA LYS A 172 -9.06 9.51 -9.92
C LYS A 172 -9.80 8.33 -10.54
N ARG A 173 -10.73 7.74 -9.79
CA ARG A 173 -11.51 6.56 -10.21
C ARG A 173 -12.26 6.79 -11.52
N GLU A 174 -12.78 7.99 -11.74
CA GLU A 174 -13.48 8.38 -12.99
C GLU A 174 -12.54 8.43 -14.20
N ARG A 175 -11.22 8.49 -13.97
CA ARG A 175 -10.17 8.49 -14.98
C ARG A 175 -9.44 7.14 -15.05
N PHE A 176 -9.87 6.14 -14.27
CA PHE A 176 -9.35 4.78 -14.33
C PHE A 176 -9.89 4.07 -15.57
N GLU A 177 -9.39 4.52 -16.72
CA GLU A 177 -9.75 4.05 -18.04
C GLU A 177 -8.49 3.52 -18.71
N ARG A 178 -8.63 2.46 -19.50
CA ARG A 178 -7.53 1.68 -20.07
C ARG A 178 -6.35 2.48 -20.61
N ILE A 179 -6.62 3.43 -21.51
CA ILE A 179 -5.56 4.20 -22.18
C ILE A 179 -4.82 5.09 -21.20
N ARG A 180 -5.55 5.77 -20.31
CA ARG A 180 -4.96 6.65 -19.30
C ARG A 180 -4.15 5.86 -18.28
N LEU A 181 -4.69 4.73 -17.83
CA LEU A 181 -3.99 3.86 -16.90
C LEU A 181 -2.71 3.28 -17.51
N ARG A 182 -2.72 2.92 -18.80
CA ARG A 182 -1.51 2.51 -19.52
C ARG A 182 -0.45 3.60 -19.49
N ASP A 183 -0.83 4.83 -19.85
CA ASP A 183 0.11 5.95 -19.92
C ASP A 183 0.69 6.26 -18.54
N THR A 184 -0.17 6.34 -17.52
CA THR A 184 0.29 6.53 -16.12
C THR A 184 1.23 5.44 -15.66
N LEU A 185 0.92 4.16 -15.92
CA LEU A 185 1.80 3.06 -15.54
C LEU A 185 3.12 3.07 -16.32
N SER A 186 3.08 3.44 -17.60
CA SER A 186 4.30 3.60 -18.41
C SER A 186 5.20 4.71 -17.85
N ASP A 187 4.60 5.85 -17.49
CA ASP A 187 5.33 6.98 -16.92
C ASP A 187 5.98 6.59 -15.59
N VAL A 188 5.21 5.98 -14.68
CA VAL A 188 5.72 5.52 -13.38
C VAL A 188 6.80 4.44 -13.53
N LEU A 189 6.66 3.50 -14.49
CA LEU A 189 7.69 2.49 -14.76
C LEU A 189 9.01 3.11 -15.24
N SER A 190 8.95 4.28 -15.88
CA SER A 190 10.13 4.98 -16.42
C SER A 190 10.71 6.02 -15.46
N ASP A 191 10.01 6.36 -14.37
CA ASP A 191 10.43 7.38 -13.42
C ASP A 191 11.42 6.82 -12.39
N THR A 192 12.70 6.91 -12.73
CA THR A 192 13.81 6.52 -11.85
C THR A 192 13.87 7.33 -10.56
N LYS A 193 13.44 8.60 -10.57
CA LYS A 193 13.45 9.44 -9.35
C LYS A 193 12.38 8.97 -8.37
N MET A 194 11.21 8.57 -8.87
CA MET A 194 10.15 8.00 -8.04
C MET A 194 10.56 6.65 -7.46
N ALA A 195 11.26 5.82 -8.24
CA ALA A 195 11.82 4.56 -7.75
C ALA A 195 12.85 4.79 -6.63
N ASP A 196 13.79 5.72 -6.81
CA ASP A 196 14.78 6.07 -5.79
C ASP A 196 14.11 6.64 -4.53
N ALA A 197 13.12 7.52 -4.69
CA ALA A 197 12.35 8.08 -3.57
C ALA A 197 11.59 6.99 -2.79
N ALA A 198 11.03 5.99 -3.48
CA ALA A 198 10.35 4.86 -2.84
C ALA A 198 11.34 4.01 -2.01
N ILE A 199 12.56 3.78 -2.51
CA ILE A 199 13.62 3.08 -1.76
C ILE A 199 14.00 3.87 -0.51
N LEU A 200 14.25 5.17 -0.63
CA LEU A 200 14.58 6.03 0.52
C LEU A 200 13.44 6.08 1.56
N ALA A 201 12.19 6.10 1.11
CA ALA A 201 11.03 6.00 1.99
C ALA A 201 11.00 4.67 2.75
N ALA A 202 11.32 3.55 2.10
CA ALA A 202 11.41 2.25 2.75
C ALA A 202 12.53 2.19 3.79
N GLU A 203 13.70 2.76 3.50
CA GLU A 203 14.80 2.88 4.48
C GLU A 203 14.37 3.71 5.70
N LYS A 204 13.66 4.81 5.46
CA LYS A 204 13.12 5.64 6.55
C LYS A 204 12.11 4.86 7.39
N ILE A 205 11.21 4.10 6.77
CA ILE A 205 10.23 3.27 7.48
C ILE A 205 10.91 2.14 8.25
N ALA A 206 11.95 1.52 7.70
CA ALA A 206 12.71 0.48 8.37
C ALA A 206 13.45 1.00 9.62
N SER A 207 13.73 2.30 9.71
CA SER A 207 14.30 2.95 10.90
C SER A 207 13.26 3.26 12.00
N GLU A 208 11.97 3.09 11.71
CA GLU A 208 10.87 3.36 12.63
C GLU A 208 10.32 2.04 13.21
N ASP A 209 10.03 2.01 14.50
CA ASP A 209 9.39 0.87 15.16
C ASP A 209 8.14 1.34 15.92
N GLY A 210 7.04 1.48 15.17
CA GLY A 210 5.79 1.97 15.71
C GLY A 210 5.17 1.04 16.74
N THR A 211 5.39 -0.28 16.61
CA THR A 211 4.89 -1.25 17.58
C THR A 211 5.63 -1.12 18.92
N ALA A 212 6.97 -1.07 18.89
CA ALA A 212 7.75 -0.90 20.12
C ALA A 212 7.54 0.49 20.75
N ASP A 213 7.42 1.55 19.95
CA ASP A 213 7.16 2.90 20.49
C ASP A 213 5.76 3.01 21.09
N ALA A 214 4.74 2.45 20.44
CA ALA A 214 3.39 2.34 21.02
C ALA A 214 3.42 1.58 22.35
N SER A 215 4.04 0.39 22.38
CA SER A 215 4.12 -0.44 23.59
C SER A 215 4.78 0.32 24.74
N ARG A 216 5.94 0.94 24.50
CA ARG A 216 6.66 1.72 25.51
C ARG A 216 5.81 2.85 26.09
N ARG A 217 5.12 3.59 25.23
CA ARG A 217 4.27 4.73 25.62
C ARG A 217 3.05 4.28 26.41
N ILE A 218 2.37 3.22 25.97
CA ILE A 218 1.21 2.67 26.66
C ILE A 218 1.60 2.14 28.04
N SER A 219 2.71 1.41 28.15
CA SER A 219 3.19 0.91 29.44
C SER A 219 3.53 2.04 30.43
N ALA A 220 4.06 3.16 29.93
CA ALA A 220 4.37 4.33 30.76
C ALA A 220 3.14 5.05 31.33
N LEU A 221 1.94 4.82 30.78
CA LEU A 221 0.69 5.38 31.33
C LEU A 221 0.16 4.59 32.54
N SER A 222 0.67 3.38 32.74
CA SER A 222 0.25 2.48 33.83
C SER A 222 1.23 2.46 35.02
N ALA A 223 2.32 3.23 34.92
CA ALA A 223 3.36 3.37 35.94
C ALA A 223 3.13 4.63 36.79
#